data_AF-A0A3N5EHB6-F1
#
_entry.id   AF-A0A3N5EHB6-F1
#
_cell.length_a   1.000
_cell.length_b   1.000
_cell.length_c   1.000
_cell.angle_alpha   90.00
_cell.angle_beta   90.00
_cell.angle_gamma   90.00
#
_symmetry.space_group_name_H-M   'P 1'
#
loop_
_entity.id
_entity.type
_entity.pdbx_description
1 polymer ?
#
loop_
_entity_poly.entity_id
_entity_poly.type
_entity_poly.pdbx_seq_one_letter_code
_entity_poly.pdbx_strand_id
1 'polypeptide(L)'
;MRHLICLGILLLAGQDAPDTVPKAPLPDDASIKKVEGELRELLKADYKSTDPSDRRALARKLLDAGGKTDTDAVTRFVALREAADIAAQADDLGTSFGAVDRLAAQFEVEPFGLKVDALTSARKAARRTDTLAKIAIAAVRTAREARLADRVEPAQRALKEADTAAKG
;
A
#
# COMPACT_ATOMS: atom_id res chain seq x y z
N MET A 1 10.49 -67.06 -10.33
CA MET A 1 10.05 -66.23 -9.19
C MET A 1 10.14 -64.79 -9.68
N ARG A 2 9.11 -64.22 -10.33
CA ARG A 2 7.97 -63.52 -9.70
C ARG A 2 8.49 -62.49 -8.69
N HIS A 3 8.53 -61.21 -9.08
CA HIS A 3 7.94 -60.07 -8.37
C HIS A 3 8.65 -58.72 -8.65
N LEU A 4 7.82 -57.75 -9.07
CA LEU A 4 7.85 -56.30 -8.79
C LEU A 4 9.08 -55.46 -9.24
N ILE A 5 8.84 -54.47 -10.10
CA ILE A 5 8.79 -53.04 -9.75
C ILE A 5 8.11 -52.29 -10.90
N CYS A 6 6.83 -51.96 -10.71
CA CYS A 6 6.17 -50.82 -11.36
C CYS A 6 6.30 -49.64 -10.40
N LEU A 7 7.11 -48.64 -10.75
CA LEU A 7 7.15 -47.31 -10.15
C LEU A 7 7.80 -46.44 -11.25
N GLY A 8 7.13 -45.55 -11.96
CA GLY A 8 6.11 -44.63 -11.50
C GLY A 8 6.76 -43.25 -11.43
N ILE A 9 6.52 -42.42 -12.46
CA ILE A 9 6.44 -40.95 -12.37
C ILE A 9 7.84 -40.29 -12.17
N LEU A 10 8.32 -39.36 -12.97
CA LEU A 10 7.71 -38.06 -13.24
C LEU A 10 8.50 -37.38 -14.38
N LEU A 11 7.77 -37.02 -15.42
CA LEU A 11 8.14 -36.00 -16.38
C LEU A 11 8.38 -34.69 -15.60
N LEU A 12 9.63 -34.23 -15.49
CA LEU A 12 9.89 -32.84 -15.10
C LEU A 12 9.53 -31.96 -16.30
N ALA A 13 8.25 -31.59 -16.37
CA ALA A 13 7.81 -30.44 -17.13
C ALA A 13 8.54 -29.20 -16.60
N GLY A 14 8.99 -28.35 -17.54
CA GLY A 14 9.57 -27.05 -17.24
C GLY A 14 8.64 -26.24 -16.34
N GLN A 15 9.22 -25.69 -15.27
CA GLN A 15 8.56 -24.64 -14.52
C GLN A 15 8.70 -23.35 -15.33
N ASP A 16 7.71 -23.06 -16.17
CA ASP A 16 7.51 -21.71 -16.66
C ASP A 16 7.26 -20.81 -15.46
N ALA A 17 8.13 -19.82 -15.27
CA ALA A 17 7.91 -18.75 -14.30
C ALA A 17 6.60 -18.04 -14.66
N PRO A 18 5.79 -17.61 -13.68
CA PRO A 18 4.57 -16.87 -13.98
C PRO A 18 4.94 -15.59 -14.75
N ASP A 19 4.27 -15.37 -15.89
CA ASP A 19 4.38 -14.14 -16.69
C ASP A 19 4.00 -12.91 -15.84
N THR A 20 4.96 -12.33 -15.13
CA THR A 20 4.74 -11.11 -14.38
C THR A 20 4.75 -9.95 -15.38
N VAL A 21 3.60 -9.30 -15.56
CA VAL A 21 3.50 -8.04 -16.29
C VAL A 21 4.53 -7.06 -15.70
N PRO A 22 5.47 -6.52 -16.49
CA PRO A 22 6.44 -5.56 -16.02
C PRO A 22 5.74 -4.34 -15.40
N LYS A 23 6.23 -3.90 -14.24
CA LYS A 23 5.71 -2.70 -13.57
C LYS A 23 6.11 -1.45 -14.35
N ALA A 24 5.27 -0.43 -14.35
CA ALA A 24 5.59 0.85 -14.96
C ALA A 24 6.68 1.57 -14.14
N PRO A 25 7.58 2.33 -14.79
CA PRO A 25 8.48 3.22 -14.07
C PRO A 25 7.68 4.28 -13.32
N LEU A 26 8.33 4.89 -12.33
CA LEU A 26 7.76 6.03 -11.62
C LEU A 26 7.54 7.21 -12.60
N PRO A 27 6.36 7.86 -12.57
CA PRO A 27 6.16 9.12 -13.27
C PRO A 27 7.14 10.20 -12.79
N ASP A 28 7.45 11.16 -13.66
CA ASP A 28 8.32 12.28 -13.28
C ASP A 28 7.60 13.27 -12.33
N ASP A 29 8.39 13.97 -11.53
CA ASP A 29 7.89 14.90 -10.50
C ASP A 29 7.03 16.04 -11.07
N ALA A 30 7.31 16.51 -12.30
CA ALA A 30 6.56 17.61 -12.90
C ALA A 30 5.16 17.15 -13.29
N SER A 31 5.06 15.98 -13.92
CA SER A 31 3.77 15.34 -14.23
C SER A 31 2.97 15.02 -12.98
N ILE A 32 3.61 14.48 -11.93
CA ILE A 32 2.97 14.21 -10.63
C ILE A 32 2.36 15.49 -10.05
N LYS A 33 3.14 16.58 -9.97
CA LYS A 33 2.67 17.85 -9.40
C LYS A 33 1.52 18.46 -10.18
N LYS A 34 1.59 18.40 -11.51
CA LYS A 34 0.53 18.90 -12.39
C LYS A 34 -0.78 18.16 -12.12
N VAL A 35 -0.76 16.83 -12.19
CA VAL A 35 -1.95 16.00 -12.01
C VAL A 35 -2.47 16.06 -10.57
N GLU A 36 -1.59 16.19 -9.57
CA GLU A 36 -2.02 16.45 -8.18
C GLU A 36 -2.81 17.76 -8.07
N GLY A 37 -2.34 18.84 -8.71
CA GLY A 37 -3.05 20.11 -8.76
C GLY A 37 -4.43 19.99 -9.42
N GLU A 38 -4.48 19.33 -10.58
CA GLU A 38 -5.74 19.09 -11.31
C GLU A 38 -6.74 18.27 -10.48
N LEU A 39 -6.26 17.23 -9.80
CA LEU A 39 -7.09 16.37 -8.94
C LEU A 39 -7.61 17.12 -7.71
N ARG A 40 -6.76 17.95 -7.08
CA ARG A 40 -7.15 18.80 -5.95
C ARG A 40 -8.18 19.87 -6.35
N GLU A 41 -8.06 20.44 -7.55
CA GLU A 41 -9.06 21.39 -8.05
C GLU A 41 -10.37 20.69 -8.43
N LEU A 42 -10.31 19.51 -9.07
CA LEU A 42 -11.50 18.72 -9.42
C LEU A 42 -12.29 18.27 -8.18
N LEU A 43 -11.58 17.85 -7.13
CA LEU A 43 -12.16 17.34 -5.88
C LEU A 43 -12.11 18.37 -4.75
N LYS A 44 -12.06 19.67 -5.07
CA LYS A 44 -11.83 20.76 -4.11
C LYS A 44 -12.79 20.76 -2.93
N ALA A 45 -14.06 20.40 -3.16
CA ALA A 45 -15.05 20.29 -2.10
C ALA A 45 -14.72 19.16 -1.12
N ASP A 46 -14.36 17.98 -1.64
CA ASP A 46 -13.96 16.82 -0.83
C ASP A 46 -12.67 17.15 -0.04
N TYR A 47 -11.67 17.77 -0.68
CA TYR A 47 -10.39 18.12 -0.05
C TYR A 47 -10.48 19.18 1.07
N LYS A 48 -11.51 20.03 1.03
CA LYS A 48 -11.74 21.05 2.07
C LYS A 48 -12.26 20.47 3.37
N SER A 49 -12.89 19.30 3.34
CA SER A 49 -13.43 18.70 4.56
C SER A 49 -12.30 18.21 5.47
N THR A 50 -12.43 18.50 6.76
CA THR A 50 -11.57 17.96 7.82
C THR A 50 -12.29 16.90 8.64
N ASP A 51 -13.55 16.59 8.32
CA ASP A 51 -14.32 15.58 9.02
C ASP A 51 -13.74 14.18 8.73
N PRO A 52 -13.46 13.34 9.75
CA PRO A 52 -12.88 12.02 9.53
C PRO A 52 -13.69 11.12 8.58
N SER A 53 -15.02 11.19 8.57
CA SER A 53 -15.86 10.39 7.66
C SER A 53 -15.65 10.81 6.21
N ASP A 54 -15.69 12.12 5.96
CA ASP A 54 -15.46 12.69 4.62
C ASP A 54 -14.06 12.41 4.12
N ARG A 55 -13.04 12.51 4.99
CA ARG A 55 -11.65 12.18 4.66
C ARG A 55 -11.52 10.73 4.19
N ARG A 56 -12.17 9.79 4.88
CA ARG A 56 -12.20 8.38 4.42
C ARG A 56 -12.97 8.23 3.12
N ALA A 57 -14.06 8.99 2.93
CA ALA A 57 -14.84 8.95 1.69
C ALA A 57 -14.02 9.43 0.49
N LEU A 58 -13.27 10.53 0.65
CA LEU A 58 -12.32 11.01 -0.35
C LEU A 58 -11.24 9.97 -0.64
N ALA A 59 -10.64 9.36 0.38
CA ALA A 59 -9.61 8.34 0.17
C ALA A 59 -10.12 7.14 -0.62
N ARG A 60 -11.35 6.65 -0.34
CA ARG A 60 -12.00 5.58 -1.12
C ARG A 60 -12.27 6.01 -2.56
N LYS A 61 -12.78 7.23 -2.76
CA LYS A 61 -13.02 7.81 -4.09
C LYS A 61 -11.75 7.83 -4.94
N LEU A 62 -10.63 8.22 -4.33
CA LEU A 62 -9.31 8.24 -4.96
C LEU A 62 -8.76 6.84 -5.24
N LEU A 63 -8.94 5.90 -4.31
CA LEU A 63 -8.59 4.49 -4.49
C LEU A 63 -9.34 3.87 -5.68
N ASP A 64 -10.63 4.16 -5.79
CA ASP A 64 -11.48 3.71 -6.89
C ASP A 64 -11.07 4.35 -8.21
N ALA A 65 -10.84 5.67 -8.23
CA ALA A 65 -10.34 6.38 -9.41
C ALA A 65 -9.03 5.78 -9.91
N GLY A 66 -8.04 5.58 -9.03
CA GLY A 66 -6.78 4.92 -9.35
C GLY A 66 -6.91 3.42 -9.67
N GLY A 67 -8.08 2.80 -9.47
CA GLY A 67 -8.34 1.41 -9.81
C GLY A 67 -8.94 1.19 -11.20
N LYS A 68 -9.48 2.23 -11.84
CA LYS A 68 -10.16 2.09 -13.14
C LYS A 68 -9.18 1.76 -14.25
N THR A 69 -9.59 0.95 -15.23
CA THR A 69 -8.72 0.47 -16.30
C THR A 69 -8.32 1.55 -17.30
N ASP A 70 -9.16 2.57 -17.48
CA ASP A 70 -9.00 3.69 -18.41
C ASP A 70 -8.18 4.87 -17.84
N THR A 71 -7.79 4.80 -16.56
CA THR A 71 -7.00 5.86 -15.93
C THR A 71 -5.54 5.81 -16.40
N ASP A 72 -5.01 6.95 -16.87
CA ASP A 72 -3.62 7.05 -17.28
C ASP A 72 -2.65 6.82 -16.11
N ALA A 73 -1.39 6.50 -16.42
CA ALA A 73 -0.40 6.11 -15.41
C ALA A 73 -0.12 7.20 -14.36
N VAL A 74 -0.08 8.47 -14.76
CA VAL A 74 0.25 9.57 -13.84
C VAL A 74 -0.93 9.81 -12.89
N THR A 75 -2.15 9.90 -13.42
CA THR A 75 -3.37 10.02 -12.61
C THR A 75 -3.55 8.85 -11.68
N ARG A 76 -3.29 7.62 -12.16
CA ARG A 76 -3.33 6.41 -11.33
C ARG A 76 -2.37 6.52 -10.16
N PHE A 77 -1.11 6.85 -10.43
CA PHE A 77 -0.09 6.97 -9.40
C PHE A 77 -0.49 8.03 -8.36
N VAL A 78 -0.86 9.23 -8.80
CA VAL A 78 -1.25 10.34 -7.92
C VAL A 78 -2.48 9.98 -7.09
N ALA A 79 -3.53 9.45 -7.70
CA ALA A 79 -4.76 9.10 -7.01
C ALA A 79 -4.53 8.02 -5.94
N LEU A 80 -3.77 6.98 -6.24
CA LEU A 80 -3.45 5.94 -5.25
C LEU A 80 -2.53 6.46 -4.14
N ARG A 81 -1.56 7.33 -4.46
CA ARG A 81 -0.68 7.95 -3.46
C ARG A 81 -1.47 8.83 -2.49
N GLU A 82 -2.35 9.69 -3.01
CA GLU A 82 -3.23 10.55 -2.20
C GLU A 82 -4.22 9.70 -1.38
N ALA A 83 -4.79 8.65 -1.97
CA ALA A 83 -5.66 7.71 -1.25
C ALA A 83 -4.93 7.08 -0.05
N ALA A 84 -3.68 6.65 -0.25
CA ALA A 84 -2.88 6.03 0.81
C ALA A 84 -2.69 6.98 2.01
N ASP A 85 -2.26 8.21 1.75
CA ASP A 85 -1.96 9.20 2.80
C ASP A 85 -3.22 9.72 3.49
N ILE A 86 -4.26 10.07 2.73
CA ILE A 86 -5.52 10.59 3.30
C ILE A 86 -6.20 9.51 4.14
N ALA A 87 -6.23 8.26 3.69
CA ALA A 87 -6.79 7.14 4.45
C ALA A 87 -6.01 6.90 5.76
N ALA A 88 -4.67 6.93 5.69
CA ALA A 88 -3.83 6.76 6.88
C ALA A 88 -4.14 7.82 7.94
N GLN A 89 -4.20 9.10 7.55
CA GLN A 89 -4.53 10.20 8.46
C GLN A 89 -5.95 10.12 9.02
N ALA A 90 -6.86 9.44 8.33
CA ALA A 90 -8.25 9.28 8.72
C ALA A 90 -8.54 7.99 9.53
N ASP A 91 -7.52 7.31 10.05
CA ASP A 91 -7.66 6.03 10.79
C ASP A 91 -8.32 4.93 9.92
N ASP A 92 -8.01 4.92 8.62
CA ASP A 92 -8.44 3.88 7.66
C ASP A 92 -7.22 3.21 7.02
N LEU A 93 -6.49 2.43 7.84
CA LEU A 93 -5.33 1.68 7.38
C LEU A 93 -5.66 0.63 6.31
N GLY A 94 -6.92 0.18 6.23
CA GLY A 94 -7.37 -0.78 5.22
C GLY A 94 -7.34 -0.17 3.82
N THR A 95 -8.00 0.98 3.64
CA THR A 95 -7.95 1.74 2.38
C THR A 95 -6.51 2.17 2.07
N SER A 96 -5.77 2.60 3.09
CA SER A 96 -4.38 3.04 2.92
C SER A 96 -3.48 1.93 2.36
N PHE A 97 -3.47 0.76 2.99
CA PHE A 97 -2.63 -0.37 2.55
C PHE A 97 -3.12 -0.94 1.22
N GLY A 98 -4.43 -0.96 0.97
CA GLY A 98 -4.97 -1.35 -0.34
C GLY A 98 -4.50 -0.44 -1.47
N ALA A 99 -4.35 0.87 -1.22
CA ALA A 99 -3.77 1.80 -2.18
C ALA A 99 -2.28 1.53 -2.42
N VAL A 100 -1.51 1.27 -1.36
CA VAL A 100 -0.08 0.90 -1.45
C VAL A 100 0.12 -0.41 -2.23
N ASP A 101 -0.71 -1.42 -1.97
CA ASP A 101 -0.64 -2.70 -2.68
C ASP A 101 -0.93 -2.52 -4.18
N ARG A 102 -1.89 -1.65 -4.54
CA ARG A 102 -2.16 -1.29 -5.94
C ARG A 102 -1.01 -0.51 -6.57
N LEU A 103 -0.39 0.42 -5.84
CA LEU A 103 0.82 1.11 -6.32
C LEU A 103 1.92 0.10 -6.62
N ALA A 104 2.19 -0.81 -5.69
CA ALA A 104 3.24 -1.81 -5.83
C ALA A 104 2.93 -2.86 -6.90
N ALA A 105 1.66 -3.08 -7.25
CA ALA A 105 1.28 -3.94 -8.37
C ALA A 105 1.54 -3.28 -9.74
N GLN A 106 1.46 -1.93 -9.82
CA GLN A 106 1.47 -1.22 -11.10
C GLN A 106 2.76 -0.44 -11.36
N PHE A 107 3.51 -0.07 -10.32
CA PHE A 107 4.68 0.80 -10.41
C PHE A 107 5.90 0.21 -9.69
N GLU A 108 7.08 0.60 -10.14
CA GLU A 108 8.37 0.31 -9.50
C GLU A 108 8.53 1.06 -8.16
N VAL A 109 7.77 0.65 -7.15
CA VAL A 109 7.83 1.16 -5.78
C VAL A 109 8.19 0.08 -4.77
N GLU A 110 8.75 0.49 -3.63
CA GLU A 110 9.00 -0.40 -2.50
C GLU A 110 7.79 -0.38 -1.54
N PRO A 111 6.99 -1.46 -1.48
CA PRO A 111 5.70 -1.45 -0.77
C PRO A 111 5.83 -1.31 0.75
N PHE A 112 6.87 -1.88 1.38
CA PHE A 112 6.96 -1.89 2.83
C PHE A 112 7.32 -0.51 3.38
N GLY A 113 8.20 0.23 2.71
CA GLY A 113 8.52 1.62 2.99
C GLY A 113 7.28 2.50 2.91
N LEU A 114 6.46 2.34 1.87
CA LEU A 114 5.19 3.06 1.75
C LEU A 114 4.19 2.70 2.86
N LYS A 115 4.08 1.42 3.24
CA LYS A 115 3.24 1.01 4.39
C LYS A 115 3.74 1.59 5.70
N VAL A 116 5.05 1.68 5.90
CA VAL A 116 5.65 2.33 7.07
C VAL A 116 5.35 3.82 7.09
N ASP A 117 5.50 4.52 5.96
CA ASP A 117 5.17 5.94 5.88
C ASP A 117 3.69 6.21 6.19
N ALA A 118 2.79 5.35 5.69
CA ALA A 118 1.37 5.38 6.04
C ALA A 118 1.13 5.18 7.55
N LEU A 119 1.82 4.22 8.19
CA LEU A 119 1.74 4.03 9.65
C LEU A 119 2.23 5.26 10.42
N THR A 120 3.33 5.89 9.98
CA THR A 120 3.84 7.14 10.56
C THR A 120 2.81 8.27 10.42
N SER A 121 2.20 8.45 9.23
CA SER A 121 1.13 9.44 9.00
C SER A 121 -0.08 9.18 9.90
N ALA A 122 -0.54 7.94 9.98
CA ALA A 122 -1.65 7.55 10.85
C ALA A 122 -1.36 7.85 12.32
N ARG A 123 -0.15 7.52 12.80
CA ARG A 123 0.27 7.78 14.19
C ARG A 123 0.31 9.28 14.51
N LYS A 124 0.82 10.10 13.60
CA LYS A 124 0.85 11.57 13.76
C LYS A 124 -0.56 12.16 13.81
N ALA A 125 -1.51 11.58 13.07
CA ALA A 125 -2.89 12.01 13.05
C ALA A 125 -3.74 11.44 14.21
N ALA A 126 -3.30 10.34 14.83
CA ALA A 126 -4.02 9.69 15.92
C ALA A 126 -4.25 10.63 17.11
N ARG A 127 -5.46 10.57 17.68
CA ARG A 127 -5.86 11.34 18.88
C ARG A 127 -6.44 10.47 19.99
N ARG A 128 -6.56 9.16 19.74
CA ARG A 128 -7.15 8.18 20.65
C ARG A 128 -6.20 7.00 20.83
N THR A 129 -6.19 6.45 22.03
CA THR A 129 -5.36 5.29 22.40
C THR A 129 -5.77 4.03 21.65
N ASP A 130 -7.06 3.85 21.33
CA ASP A 130 -7.54 2.73 20.52
C ASP A 130 -6.97 2.77 19.09
N THR A 131 -6.84 3.96 18.50
CA THR A 131 -6.20 4.16 17.19
C THR A 131 -4.70 3.83 17.27
N LEU A 132 -4.01 4.28 18.32
CA LEU A 132 -2.59 3.97 18.51
C LEU A 132 -2.34 2.47 18.68
N ALA A 133 -3.19 1.76 19.44
CA ALA A 133 -3.09 0.31 19.57
C ALA A 133 -3.28 -0.42 18.22
N LYS A 134 -4.25 0.01 17.39
CA LYS A 134 -4.45 -0.53 16.04
C LYS A 134 -3.22 -0.31 15.16
N ILE A 135 -2.62 0.88 15.22
CA ILE A 135 -1.40 1.21 14.49
C ILE A 135 -0.22 0.34 14.95
N ALA A 136 -0.05 0.14 16.27
CA ALA A 136 1.01 -0.72 16.80
C ALA A 136 0.89 -2.17 16.29
N ILE A 137 -0.33 -2.72 16.33
CA ILE A 137 -0.62 -4.08 15.81
C ILE A 137 -0.32 -4.15 14.31
N ALA A 138 -0.79 -3.18 13.54
CA ALA A 138 -0.53 -3.12 12.10
C ALA A 138 0.97 -3.01 11.79
N ALA A 139 1.72 -2.22 12.56
CA ALA A 139 3.15 -2.05 12.42
C ALA A 139 3.94 -3.34 12.73
N VAL A 140 3.57 -4.09 13.77
CA VAL A 140 4.16 -5.42 14.04
C VAL A 140 3.89 -6.40 12.89
N ARG A 141 2.67 -6.39 12.34
CA ARG A 141 2.34 -7.22 11.18
C ARG A 141 3.19 -6.84 9.95
N THR A 142 3.27 -5.55 9.63
CA THR A 142 4.11 -5.04 8.53
C THR A 142 5.58 -5.42 8.73
N ALA A 143 6.11 -5.32 9.96
CA ALA A 143 7.48 -5.73 10.25
C ALA A 143 7.72 -7.21 9.98
N ARG A 144 6.78 -8.08 10.37
CA ARG A 144 6.85 -9.52 10.12
C ARG A 144 6.82 -9.83 8.63
N GLU A 145 5.91 -9.22 7.89
CA GLU A 145 5.79 -9.39 6.44
C GLU A 145 7.05 -8.91 5.71
N ALA A 146 7.56 -7.72 6.05
CA ALA A 146 8.78 -7.16 5.48
C ALA A 146 9.99 -8.07 5.74
N ARG A 147 10.13 -8.58 6.97
CA ARG A 147 11.19 -9.54 7.33
C ARG A 147 11.10 -10.84 6.54
N LEU A 148 9.90 -11.38 6.35
CA LEU A 148 9.69 -12.60 5.55
C LEU A 148 10.02 -12.39 4.07
N ALA A 149 9.98 -11.15 3.59
CA ALA A 149 10.37 -10.76 2.24
C ALA A 149 11.83 -10.24 2.14
N ASP A 150 12.66 -10.51 3.16
CA ASP A 150 14.05 -10.04 3.27
C ASP A 150 14.23 -8.51 3.14
N ARG A 151 13.19 -7.74 3.50
CA ARG A 151 13.22 -6.28 3.59
C ARG A 151 13.52 -5.85 5.02
N VAL A 152 14.80 -5.90 5.37
CA VAL A 152 15.27 -5.65 6.75
C VAL A 152 15.05 -4.21 7.21
N GLU A 153 15.37 -3.22 6.37
CA GLU A 153 15.26 -1.80 6.73
C GLU A 153 13.79 -1.39 6.99
N PRO A 154 12.81 -1.71 6.12
CA PRO A 154 11.41 -1.40 6.40
C PRO A 154 10.88 -2.17 7.62
N ALA A 155 11.34 -3.41 7.85
CA ALA A 155 10.95 -4.17 9.02
C ALA A 155 11.38 -3.49 10.33
N GLN A 156 12.61 -2.98 10.40
CA GLN A 156 13.11 -2.24 11.56
C GLN A 156 12.35 -0.94 11.79
N ARG A 157 12.06 -0.20 10.71
CA ARG A 157 11.25 1.04 10.81
C ARG A 157 9.83 0.75 11.29
N ALA A 158 9.20 -0.33 10.80
CA ALA A 158 7.89 -0.75 11.25
C ALA A 158 7.88 -1.10 12.75
N LEU A 159 8.89 -1.82 13.26
CA LEU A 159 9.02 -2.08 14.70
C LEU A 159 9.16 -0.78 15.51
N LYS A 160 9.94 0.19 15.02
CA LYS A 160 10.07 1.51 15.67
C LYS A 160 8.72 2.24 15.73
N GLU A 161 7.91 2.17 14.68
CA GLU A 161 6.56 2.75 14.70
C GLU A 161 5.64 2.01 15.67
N ALA A 162 5.74 0.68 15.78
CA ALA A 162 5.01 -0.10 16.78
C ALA A 162 5.36 0.34 18.21
N ASP A 163 6.65 0.45 18.53
CA ASP A 163 7.13 0.89 19.84
C ASP A 163 6.68 2.32 20.16
N THR A 164 6.70 3.21 19.16
CA THR A 164 6.29 4.61 19.34
C THR A 164 4.79 4.71 19.56
N ALA A 165 3.99 3.95 18.81
CA ALA A 165 2.54 3.92 18.96
C ALA A 165 2.11 3.28 20.29
N ALA A 166 2.80 2.24 20.77
CA ALA A 166 2.48 1.56 22.03
C ALA A 166 2.75 2.42 23.29
N LYS A 167 3.58 3.48 23.17
CA LYS A 167 3.92 4.38 24.27
C LYS A 167 3.03 5.63 24.36
N GLY A 168 2.25 5.93 23.32
CA GLY A 168 1.33 7.07 23.27
C GLY A 168 -0.05 6.70 23.75
#